data_AF-A0A2D5BRN5-F1
#
_entry.id   AF-A0A2D5BRN5-F1
#
_cell.length_a   1.000
_cell.length_b   1.000
_cell.length_c   1.000
_cell.angle_alpha   90.00
_cell.angle_beta   90.00
_cell.angle_gamma   90.00
#
_symmetry.space_group_name_H-M   'P 1'
#
loop_
_entity.id
_entity.type
_entity.pdbx_description
1 polymer ?
#
loop_
_entity_poly.entity_id
_entity_poly.type
_entity_poly.pdbx_seq_one_letter_code
_entity_poly.pdbx_strand_id
1 'polypeptide(L)'
;MRVRLSVLGWLLLPVSAFAQVQPPAVIEEKAPAALVLSLDDAMRMAVENNLTLRAAIMDEKIQRAAIREALAAFDPTFVADYNKARRSSLFRAEFPGPPDPITGEPTTISQNISQVSDLQDLSFGIQGILETGLSYDLTFASNITDTRRAANFDPSYSTSASLSITQPILRAAWASYNLAPVEFARIGRLEALEMYRITRRQKLAEVQQAYYDLVFANADIENKNTSVELAEEQIKITKQKVESGALAEIEITSAQAAKASRVADRVTAIASKREAGDRLRRLIFGFASDSDWEVPIRPSEAIELPDKVDEQLGADAVDLRPIPQIIKLAERSYPELLQAHMQVARAKIELSRRENERLPSLDLTAAATFRGLSDQNIINTHFEAFTPEDGSTNWRLGLGFEYPIGNRAAAARVAQARVALKQDNIALHEARTEMIFQIRNAVRNVEVARDSIAASSEARGLAQEQLANERLRLELRRSTNFQVFQVEEDLSVRSTALLQAHISYRLALLELVRTTGIPLTDLVKSL
;
A
#
# COMPACT_ATOMS: atom_id res chain seq x y z
N MET A 1 2.15 18.94 -42.00
CA MET A 1 2.08 18.66 -43.46
C MET A 1 3.35 19.20 -44.13
N ARG A 2 4.40 18.38 -44.21
CA ARG A 2 5.61 18.63 -45.01
C ARG A 2 6.09 17.28 -45.55
N VAL A 3 5.99 17.14 -46.85
CA VAL A 3 6.34 15.95 -47.64
C VAL A 3 7.83 16.02 -47.99
N ARG A 4 8.55 14.91 -47.83
CA ARG A 4 9.78 14.64 -48.59
C ARG A 4 9.79 13.17 -49.03
N LEU A 5 9.60 12.98 -50.33
CA LEU A 5 9.94 11.76 -51.07
C LEU A 5 11.47 11.62 -51.13
N SER A 6 11.97 10.40 -51.02
CA SER A 6 13.22 10.01 -51.71
C SER A 6 13.17 8.53 -52.07
N VAL A 7 13.28 8.30 -53.38
CA VAL A 7 13.29 7.03 -54.10
C VAL A 7 14.51 6.19 -53.72
N LEU A 8 14.32 4.89 -53.44
CA LEU A 8 15.42 3.91 -53.35
C LEU A 8 15.41 3.03 -54.60
N GLY A 9 16.43 3.18 -55.43
CA GLY A 9 16.74 2.31 -56.57
C GLY A 9 17.61 1.14 -56.15
N TRP A 10 17.27 -0.05 -56.63
CA TRP A 10 18.09 -1.26 -56.59
C TRP A 10 19.31 -1.15 -57.51
N LEU A 11 20.46 -1.65 -57.05
CA LEU A 11 21.51 -2.15 -57.93
C LEU A 11 22.32 -3.25 -57.21
N LEU A 12 22.45 -4.35 -57.93
CA LEU A 12 23.07 -5.63 -57.56
C LEU A 12 24.54 -5.67 -58.01
N LEU A 13 25.32 -6.54 -57.33
CA LEU A 13 26.47 -7.34 -57.81
C LEU A 13 27.92 -6.82 -57.59
N PRO A 14 28.93 -7.74 -57.52
CA PRO A 14 29.62 -8.08 -56.26
C PRO A 14 31.16 -7.91 -56.34
N VAL A 15 31.86 -7.89 -55.20
CA VAL A 15 33.31 -8.22 -55.17
C VAL A 15 33.64 -8.97 -53.88
N SER A 16 34.17 -10.17 -54.06
CA SER A 16 34.71 -11.09 -53.06
C SER A 16 36.05 -10.57 -52.52
N ALA A 17 36.18 -10.43 -51.20
CA ALA A 17 37.46 -10.31 -50.52
C ALA A 17 37.49 -11.33 -49.38
N PHE A 18 38.32 -12.36 -49.52
CA PHE A 18 38.64 -13.30 -48.44
C PHE A 18 39.48 -12.57 -47.39
N ALA A 19 38.85 -12.17 -46.28
CA ALA A 19 39.55 -11.81 -45.05
C ALA A 19 39.70 -13.07 -44.18
N GLN A 20 40.93 -13.40 -43.79
CA GLN A 20 41.21 -14.43 -42.79
C GLN A 20 40.52 -14.07 -41.47
N VAL A 21 39.51 -14.84 -41.10
CA VAL A 21 38.87 -14.76 -39.78
C VAL A 21 39.81 -15.44 -38.78
N GLN A 22 40.51 -14.65 -37.96
CA GLN A 22 41.05 -15.15 -36.71
C GLN A 22 39.89 -15.64 -35.84
N PRO A 23 39.96 -16.86 -35.25
CA PRO A 23 38.92 -17.29 -34.33
C PRO A 23 38.83 -16.28 -33.18
N PRO A 24 37.62 -15.85 -32.78
CA PRO A 24 37.47 -14.92 -31.68
C PRO A 24 38.10 -15.52 -30.43
N ALA A 25 38.91 -14.72 -29.74
CA ALA A 25 39.40 -15.05 -28.43
C ALA A 25 38.20 -15.44 -27.55
N VAL A 26 38.24 -16.65 -26.99
CA VAL A 26 37.33 -17.07 -25.93
C VAL A 26 37.60 -16.13 -24.77
N ILE A 27 36.76 -15.10 -24.62
CA ILE A 27 36.66 -14.36 -23.38
C ILE A 27 36.10 -15.38 -22.40
N GLU A 28 36.95 -15.94 -21.54
CA GLU A 28 36.49 -16.63 -20.34
C GLU A 28 35.68 -15.60 -19.55
N GLU A 29 34.37 -15.63 -19.74
CA GLU A 29 33.41 -14.92 -18.90
C GLU A 29 33.57 -15.51 -17.50
N LYS A 30 34.38 -14.82 -16.69
CA LYS A 30 34.64 -15.17 -15.31
C LYS A 30 33.28 -15.30 -14.62
N ALA A 31 32.89 -16.54 -14.32
CA ALA A 31 31.60 -16.84 -13.71
C ALA A 31 31.33 -15.85 -12.58
N PRO A 32 30.16 -15.21 -12.55
CA PRO A 32 29.85 -14.16 -11.58
C PRO A 32 30.17 -14.68 -10.18
N ALA A 33 30.93 -13.89 -9.41
CA ALA A 33 31.32 -14.27 -8.06
C ALA A 33 30.05 -14.56 -7.25
N ALA A 34 29.99 -15.75 -6.61
CA ALA A 34 28.84 -16.16 -5.84
C ALA A 34 28.57 -15.15 -4.71
N LEU A 35 27.35 -14.63 -4.67
CA LEU A 35 26.91 -13.71 -3.65
C LEU A 35 26.67 -14.49 -2.36
N VAL A 36 27.58 -14.33 -1.39
CA VAL A 36 27.46 -14.92 -0.06
C VAL A 36 26.52 -14.04 0.77
N LEU A 37 25.38 -14.58 1.18
CA LEU A 37 24.32 -13.83 1.89
C LEU A 37 23.98 -14.44 3.25
N SER A 38 23.97 -13.61 4.28
CA SER A 38 23.26 -13.90 5.52
C SER A 38 21.76 -13.66 5.36
N LEU A 39 20.95 -14.17 6.29
CA LEU A 39 19.52 -13.89 6.33
C LEU A 39 19.25 -12.37 6.45
N ASP A 40 20.04 -11.66 7.28
CA ASP A 40 19.90 -10.22 7.47
C ASP A 40 20.23 -9.43 6.20
N ASP A 41 21.25 -9.85 5.45
CA ASP A 41 21.58 -9.23 4.16
C ASP A 41 20.45 -9.44 3.14
N ALA A 42 19.90 -10.65 3.06
CA ALA A 42 18.76 -10.96 2.20
C ALA A 42 17.53 -10.12 2.56
N MET A 43 17.22 -9.98 3.85
CA MET A 43 16.11 -9.13 4.33
C MET A 43 16.35 -7.66 3.99
N ARG A 44 17.57 -7.14 4.16
CA ARG A 44 17.92 -5.76 3.83
C ARG A 44 17.74 -5.49 2.34
N MET A 45 18.30 -6.36 1.49
CA MET A 45 18.14 -6.27 0.04
C MET A 45 16.67 -6.31 -0.37
N ALA A 46 15.86 -7.18 0.26
CA ALA A 46 14.43 -7.22 -0.01
C ALA A 46 13.72 -5.91 0.36
N VAL A 47 14.02 -5.30 1.52
CA VAL A 47 13.38 -4.02 1.90
C VAL A 47 13.71 -2.90 0.91
N GLU A 48 14.94 -2.88 0.39
CA GLU A 48 15.41 -1.85 -0.54
C GLU A 48 14.87 -2.06 -1.97
N ASN A 49 14.87 -3.30 -2.45
CA ASN A 49 14.65 -3.59 -3.87
C ASN A 49 13.26 -4.15 -4.19
N ASN A 50 12.56 -4.76 -3.22
CA ASN A 50 11.30 -5.43 -3.50
C ASN A 50 10.24 -4.46 -4.04
N LEU A 51 9.75 -4.73 -5.24
CA LEU A 51 8.83 -3.85 -5.97
C LEU A 51 7.50 -3.67 -5.22
N THR A 52 7.00 -4.70 -4.53
CA THR A 52 5.76 -4.61 -3.74
C THR A 52 5.92 -3.67 -2.55
N LEU A 53 7.07 -3.71 -1.86
CA LEU A 53 7.34 -2.79 -0.75
C LEU A 53 7.53 -1.34 -1.22
N ARG A 54 8.19 -1.17 -2.37
CA ARG A 54 8.34 0.14 -3.02
C ARG A 54 7.01 0.72 -3.49
N ALA A 55 6.05 -0.10 -3.92
CA ALA A 55 4.70 0.35 -4.23
C ALA A 55 3.93 0.73 -2.96
N ALA A 56 3.94 -0.13 -1.93
CA ALA A 56 3.21 0.11 -0.69
C ALA A 56 3.65 1.38 0.07
N ILE A 57 4.92 1.76 0.02
CA ILE A 57 5.38 3.04 0.62
C ILE A 57 4.90 4.27 -0.17
N MET A 58 4.58 4.14 -1.47
CA MET A 58 4.02 5.24 -2.25
C MET A 58 2.57 5.52 -1.85
N ASP A 59 1.81 4.51 -1.42
CA ASP A 59 0.44 4.70 -0.92
C ASP A 59 0.41 5.61 0.31
N GLU A 60 1.38 5.49 1.25
CA GLU A 60 1.50 6.44 2.37
C GLU A 60 1.72 7.87 1.89
N LYS A 61 2.55 8.06 0.85
CA LYS A 61 2.81 9.39 0.28
C LYS A 61 1.56 9.97 -0.40
N ILE A 62 0.76 9.13 -1.07
CA ILE A 62 -0.53 9.50 -1.65
C ILE A 62 -1.47 9.95 -0.54
N GLN A 63 -1.63 9.17 0.53
CA GLN A 63 -2.49 9.54 1.66
C GLN A 63 -1.99 10.79 2.41
N ARG A 64 -0.67 11.02 2.45
CA ARG A 64 -0.11 12.27 2.98
C ARG A 64 -0.47 13.48 2.12
N ALA A 65 -0.57 13.33 0.80
CA ALA A 65 -1.05 14.38 -0.09
C ALA A 65 -2.56 14.62 0.09
N ALA A 66 -3.35 13.57 0.32
CA ALA A 66 -4.79 13.67 0.61
C ALA A 66 -5.10 14.52 1.86
N ILE A 67 -4.20 14.55 2.87
CA ILE A 67 -4.34 15.47 4.00
C ILE A 67 -4.27 16.94 3.54
N ARG A 68 -3.37 17.26 2.61
CA ARG A 68 -3.25 18.63 2.06
C ARG A 68 -4.46 18.98 1.20
N GLU A 69 -4.94 18.02 0.43
CA GLU A 69 -6.18 18.17 -0.35
C GLU A 69 -7.38 18.46 0.56
N ALA A 70 -7.52 17.73 1.68
CA ALA A 70 -8.57 17.99 2.65
C ALA A 70 -8.44 19.37 3.32
N LEU A 71 -7.21 19.85 3.56
CA LEU A 71 -6.95 21.19 4.09
C LEU A 71 -7.27 22.29 3.08
N ALA A 72 -7.18 22.02 1.78
CA ALA A 72 -7.46 23.00 0.73
C ALA A 72 -8.91 23.51 0.74
N ALA A 73 -9.83 22.81 1.41
CA ALA A 73 -11.19 23.29 1.66
C ALA A 73 -11.23 24.62 2.46
N PHE A 74 -10.15 24.96 3.17
CA PHE A 74 -10.00 26.20 3.94
C PHE A 74 -9.12 27.26 3.25
N ASP A 75 -8.60 26.96 2.06
CA ASP A 75 -7.77 27.91 1.32
C ASP A 75 -8.64 29.06 0.79
N PRO A 76 -8.17 30.33 0.91
CA PRO A 76 -8.83 31.46 0.30
C PRO A 76 -8.89 31.30 -1.22
N THR A 77 -10.06 31.50 -1.80
CA THR A 77 -10.26 31.51 -3.24
C THR A 77 -10.35 32.95 -3.73
N PHE A 78 -9.47 33.34 -4.65
CA PHE A 78 -9.61 34.59 -5.40
C PHE A 78 -10.60 34.38 -6.55
N VAL A 79 -11.61 35.23 -6.61
CA VAL A 79 -12.64 35.20 -7.66
C VAL A 79 -12.55 36.50 -8.44
N ALA A 80 -12.66 36.43 -9.77
CA ALA A 80 -12.75 37.59 -10.63
C ALA A 80 -13.66 37.30 -11.82
N ASP A 81 -14.63 38.17 -12.04
CA ASP A 81 -15.65 38.02 -13.07
C ASP A 81 -15.76 39.32 -13.86
N TYR A 82 -15.86 39.19 -15.18
CA TYR A 82 -16.15 40.30 -16.08
C TYR A 82 -17.31 39.91 -17.00
N ASN A 83 -18.38 40.68 -16.93
CA ASN A 83 -19.58 40.46 -17.72
C ASN A 83 -19.89 41.69 -18.55
N LYS A 84 -20.24 41.49 -19.82
CA LYS A 84 -20.74 42.54 -20.70
C LYS A 84 -22.05 42.09 -21.33
N ALA A 85 -23.10 42.85 -21.09
CA ALA A 85 -24.43 42.53 -21.58
C ALA A 85 -25.02 43.73 -22.33
N ARG A 86 -25.83 43.43 -23.35
CA ARG A 86 -26.70 44.41 -23.98
C ARG A 86 -28.14 44.00 -23.71
N ARG A 87 -28.88 44.85 -23.01
CA ARG A 87 -30.30 44.65 -22.74
C ARG A 87 -31.10 45.61 -23.59
N SER A 88 -32.01 45.07 -24.40
CA SER A 88 -32.99 45.85 -25.14
C SER A 88 -34.37 45.52 -24.59
N SER A 89 -35.10 46.54 -24.14
CA SER A 89 -36.47 46.41 -23.66
C SER A 89 -37.38 47.37 -24.40
N LEU A 90 -38.58 46.90 -24.71
CA LEU A 90 -39.64 47.69 -25.32
C LEU A 90 -40.68 47.97 -24.23
N PHE A 91 -40.98 49.25 -24.02
CA PHE A 91 -42.06 49.67 -23.14
C PHE A 91 -43.11 50.40 -23.96
N ARG A 92 -44.38 50.13 -23.66
CA ARG A 92 -45.49 50.89 -24.23
C ARG A 92 -45.74 52.09 -23.33
N ALA A 93 -45.50 53.29 -23.84
CA ALA A 93 -45.84 54.52 -23.17
C ALA A 93 -47.12 55.09 -23.77
N GLU A 94 -48.04 55.53 -22.91
CA GLU A 94 -49.28 56.18 -23.30
C GLU A 94 -49.15 57.67 -23.01
N PHE A 95 -49.26 58.48 -24.05
CA PHE A 95 -49.21 59.93 -23.97
C PHE A 95 -50.61 60.51 -24.19
N PRO A 96 -50.96 61.64 -23.54
CA PRO A 96 -52.19 62.36 -23.86
C PRO A 96 -52.23 62.73 -25.35
N GLY A 97 -53.26 62.24 -26.04
CA GLY A 97 -53.56 62.57 -27.43
C GLY A 97 -54.49 63.77 -27.54
N PRO A 98 -54.64 64.35 -28.74
CA PRO A 98 -55.65 65.38 -28.97
C PRO A 98 -57.05 64.83 -28.66
N PRO A 99 -57.97 65.62 -28.06
CA PRO A 99 -59.33 65.15 -27.78
C PRO A 99 -60.01 64.66 -29.05
N ASP A 100 -60.84 63.62 -28.92
CA ASP A 100 -61.59 63.10 -30.06
C ASP A 100 -62.44 64.23 -30.68
N PRO A 101 -62.29 64.53 -31.98
CA PRO A 101 -62.94 65.67 -32.61
C PRO A 101 -64.48 65.58 -32.66
N ILE A 102 -65.06 64.41 -32.37
CA ILE A 102 -66.52 64.18 -32.37
C ILE A 102 -67.07 64.15 -30.94
N THR A 103 -66.38 63.49 -30.00
CA THR A 103 -66.89 63.30 -28.63
C THR A 103 -66.25 64.23 -27.60
N GLY A 104 -65.12 64.86 -27.91
CA GLY A 104 -64.37 65.72 -27.00
C GLY A 104 -63.63 64.98 -25.87
N GLU A 105 -63.71 63.66 -25.83
CA GLU A 105 -63.06 62.84 -24.80
C GLU A 105 -61.53 62.82 -24.99
N PRO A 106 -60.74 62.78 -23.91
CA PRO A 106 -59.28 62.69 -24.00
C PRO A 106 -58.90 61.36 -24.65
N THR A 107 -58.11 61.42 -25.74
CA THR A 107 -57.53 60.23 -26.34
C THR A 107 -56.13 59.97 -25.80
N THR A 108 -55.63 58.74 -25.92
CA THR A 108 -54.25 58.40 -25.59
C THR A 108 -53.52 57.88 -26.83
N ILE A 109 -52.35 58.46 -27.12
CA ILE A 109 -51.45 57.96 -28.16
C ILE A 109 -50.50 56.97 -27.49
N SER A 110 -50.60 55.70 -27.87
CA SER A 110 -49.63 54.69 -27.41
C SER A 110 -48.45 54.60 -28.36
N GLN A 111 -47.23 54.79 -27.84
CA GLN A 111 -45.98 54.60 -28.58
C GLN A 111 -45.12 53.52 -27.93
N ASN A 112 -44.47 52.70 -28.76
CA ASN A 112 -43.46 51.77 -28.29
C ASN A 112 -42.13 52.51 -28.18
N ILE A 113 -41.60 52.60 -26.97
CA ILE A 113 -40.29 53.18 -26.68
C ILE A 113 -39.30 52.02 -26.52
N SER A 114 -38.24 52.04 -27.32
CA SER A 114 -37.09 51.16 -27.15
C SER A 114 -36.07 51.80 -26.22
N GLN A 115 -35.72 51.07 -25.16
CA GLN A 115 -34.60 51.40 -24.28
C GLN A 115 -33.52 50.34 -24.51
N VAL A 116 -32.31 50.80 -24.80
CA VAL A 116 -31.14 49.93 -24.96
C VAL A 116 -30.13 50.33 -23.90
N SER A 117 -29.79 49.36 -23.05
CA SER A 117 -28.75 49.51 -22.03
C SER A 117 -27.57 48.59 -22.34
N ASP A 118 -26.37 49.16 -22.38
CA ASP A 118 -25.10 48.45 -22.41
C ASP A 118 -24.56 48.39 -20.97
N LEU A 119 -24.44 47.18 -20.42
CA LEU A 119 -23.99 46.91 -19.05
C LEU A 119 -22.59 46.28 -19.09
N GLN A 120 -21.70 46.76 -18.24
CA GLN A 120 -20.38 46.18 -18.00
C GLN A 120 -20.15 46.04 -16.50
N ASP A 121 -19.96 44.81 -16.05
CA ASP A 121 -19.77 44.48 -14.65
C ASP A 121 -18.40 43.83 -14.49
N LEU A 122 -17.56 44.39 -13.63
CA LEU A 122 -16.29 43.82 -13.20
C LEU A 122 -16.37 43.59 -11.70
N SER A 123 -16.17 42.35 -11.25
CA SER A 123 -16.02 42.06 -9.83
C SER A 123 -14.76 41.25 -9.57
N PHE A 124 -14.13 41.47 -8.44
CA PHE A 124 -13.06 40.63 -7.93
C PHE A 124 -13.09 40.59 -6.41
N GLY A 125 -12.61 39.50 -5.82
CA GLY A 125 -12.74 39.30 -4.40
C GLY A 125 -11.98 38.10 -3.88
N ILE A 126 -12.01 37.93 -2.57
CA ILE A 126 -11.48 36.77 -1.87
C ILE A 126 -12.61 36.20 -1.01
N GLN A 127 -12.87 34.91 -1.16
CA GLN A 127 -13.84 34.18 -0.38
C GLN A 127 -13.22 32.92 0.22
N GLY A 128 -13.74 32.45 1.34
CA GLY A 128 -13.26 31.22 1.97
C GLY A 128 -14.04 30.82 3.20
N ILE A 129 -13.67 29.67 3.77
CA ILE A 129 -14.23 29.14 5.00
C ILE A 129 -13.08 28.86 5.97
N LEU A 130 -13.24 29.20 7.25
CA LEU A 130 -12.29 28.88 8.31
C LEU A 130 -12.63 27.55 8.97
N GLU A 131 -11.69 26.98 9.72
CA GLU A 131 -11.87 25.73 10.47
C GLU A 131 -13.05 25.78 11.46
N THR A 132 -13.43 26.97 11.94
CA THR A 132 -14.59 27.15 12.83
C THR A 132 -15.94 27.06 12.10
N GLY A 133 -15.95 26.94 10.78
CA GLY A 133 -17.14 27.01 9.93
C GLY A 133 -17.52 28.43 9.50
N LEU A 134 -16.76 29.46 9.91
CA LEU A 134 -16.97 30.84 9.48
C LEU A 134 -16.70 30.97 7.98
N SER A 135 -17.70 31.36 7.19
CA SER A 135 -17.48 31.79 5.81
C SER A 135 -17.30 33.30 5.75
N TYR A 136 -16.37 33.72 4.90
CA TYR A 136 -16.11 35.13 4.61
C TYR A 136 -16.09 35.36 3.11
N ASP A 137 -16.57 36.52 2.69
CA ASP A 137 -16.57 36.99 1.32
C ASP A 137 -16.24 38.48 1.31
N LEU A 138 -15.15 38.85 0.64
CA LEU A 138 -14.77 40.23 0.37
C LEU A 138 -14.81 40.44 -1.14
N THR A 139 -15.77 41.23 -1.61
CA THR A 139 -16.00 41.47 -3.04
C THR A 139 -15.95 42.96 -3.36
N PHE A 140 -15.15 43.31 -4.36
CA PHE A 140 -15.14 44.61 -5.01
C PHE A 140 -15.85 44.48 -6.36
N ALA A 141 -16.81 45.35 -6.65
CA ALA A 141 -17.55 45.35 -7.90
C ALA A 141 -17.61 46.76 -8.49
N SER A 142 -17.56 46.84 -9.81
CA SER A 142 -17.68 48.06 -10.59
C SER A 142 -18.62 47.79 -11.75
N ASN A 143 -19.69 48.58 -11.82
CA ASN A 143 -20.76 48.45 -12.81
C ASN A 143 -20.81 49.74 -13.62
N ILE A 144 -20.82 49.60 -14.94
CA ILE A 144 -20.99 50.70 -15.89
C ILE A 144 -22.29 50.44 -16.62
N THR A 145 -23.22 51.38 -16.55
CA THR A 145 -24.48 51.30 -17.28
C THR A 145 -24.62 52.51 -18.20
N ASP A 146 -24.59 52.24 -19.50
CA ASP A 146 -24.89 53.20 -20.57
C ASP A 146 -26.33 52.93 -21.03
N THR A 147 -27.22 53.91 -20.92
CA THR A 147 -28.65 53.75 -21.20
C THR A 147 -29.16 54.81 -22.16
N ARG A 148 -29.33 54.41 -23.43
CA ARG A 148 -29.78 55.32 -24.47
C ARG A 148 -31.25 55.70 -24.27
N ARG A 149 -31.51 57.02 -24.28
CA ARG A 149 -32.84 57.70 -24.38
C ARG A 149 -33.74 57.74 -23.12
N ALA A 150 -33.23 57.53 -21.90
CA ALA A 150 -34.12 57.54 -20.73
C ALA A 150 -33.53 58.01 -19.37
N ALA A 151 -32.25 58.39 -19.26
CA ALA A 151 -31.66 58.74 -17.95
C ALA A 151 -30.95 60.10 -17.96
N ASN A 152 -31.03 60.82 -16.83
CA ASN A 152 -30.33 62.10 -16.61
C ASN A 152 -28.83 61.94 -16.28
N PHE A 153 -28.37 60.70 -16.02
CA PHE A 153 -26.97 60.34 -15.76
C PHE A 153 -26.60 59.14 -16.65
N ASP A 154 -25.96 59.42 -17.77
CA ASP A 154 -25.59 58.44 -18.79
C ASP A 154 -24.22 58.82 -19.40
N PRO A 155 -23.16 58.00 -19.24
CA PRO A 155 -23.11 56.72 -18.52
C PRO A 155 -23.13 56.88 -16.99
N SER A 156 -23.66 55.87 -16.29
CA SER A 156 -23.58 55.80 -14.82
C SER A 156 -22.51 54.80 -14.38
N TYR A 157 -21.68 55.22 -13.42
CA TYR A 157 -20.64 54.39 -12.81
C TYR A 157 -21.03 54.11 -11.36
N SER A 158 -21.08 52.82 -11.00
CA SER A 158 -21.40 52.38 -9.64
C SER A 158 -20.34 51.41 -9.16
N THR A 159 -19.68 51.72 -8.06
CA THR A 159 -18.67 50.85 -7.45
C THR A 159 -19.15 50.39 -6.08
N SER A 160 -18.74 49.21 -5.66
CA SER A 160 -19.03 48.72 -4.31
C SER A 160 -17.91 47.87 -3.74
N ALA A 161 -17.67 48.00 -2.45
CA ALA A 161 -16.86 47.08 -1.66
C ALA A 161 -17.79 46.42 -0.63
N SER A 162 -17.93 45.11 -0.68
CA SER A 162 -18.79 44.34 0.21
C SER A 162 -17.98 43.33 1.00
N LEU A 163 -18.13 43.33 2.32
CA LEU A 163 -17.64 42.28 3.21
C LEU A 163 -18.84 41.56 3.80
N SER A 164 -18.90 40.24 3.67
CA SER A 164 -19.90 39.38 4.29
C SER A 164 -19.22 38.30 5.12
N ILE A 165 -19.70 38.10 6.34
CA ILE A 165 -19.23 37.07 7.26
C ILE A 165 -20.44 36.31 7.77
N THR A 166 -20.40 34.98 7.69
CA THR A 166 -21.42 34.09 8.23
C THR A 166 -20.79 33.05 9.14
N GLN A 167 -21.17 33.06 10.43
CA GLN A 167 -20.69 32.09 11.43
C GLN A 167 -21.86 31.19 11.85
N PRO A 168 -21.84 29.90 11.48
CA PRO A 168 -22.72 28.91 12.08
C PRO A 168 -22.40 28.73 13.56
N ILE A 169 -23.41 28.65 14.42
CA ILE A 169 -23.26 28.53 15.89
C ILE A 169 -23.56 27.10 16.36
N LEU A 170 -24.53 26.43 15.73
CA LEU A 170 -25.02 25.10 16.12
C LEU A 170 -24.65 24.02 15.08
N ARG A 171 -25.48 23.84 14.06
CA ARG A 171 -25.21 22.93 12.93
C ARG A 171 -24.07 23.48 12.07
N ALA A 172 -23.18 22.59 11.63
CA ALA A 172 -21.96 22.90 10.85
C ALA A 172 -20.96 23.84 11.54
N ALA A 173 -21.12 24.07 12.84
CA ALA A 173 -20.25 24.93 13.62
C ALA A 173 -19.01 24.18 14.15
N TRP A 174 -17.95 24.95 14.36
CA TRP A 174 -16.74 24.57 15.08
C TRP A 174 -15.83 23.58 14.34
N ALA A 175 -14.59 23.51 14.82
CA ALA A 175 -13.53 22.69 14.25
C ALA A 175 -13.87 21.20 14.23
N SER A 176 -14.59 20.68 15.23
CA SER A 176 -14.93 19.25 15.30
C SER A 176 -15.76 18.75 14.12
N TYR A 177 -16.59 19.60 13.52
CA TYR A 177 -17.39 19.25 12.34
C TYR A 177 -16.60 19.51 11.06
N ASN A 178 -16.03 20.71 10.92
CA ASN A 178 -15.38 21.14 9.67
C ASN A 178 -14.04 20.44 9.42
N LEU A 179 -13.29 20.08 10.47
CA LEU A 179 -12.05 19.31 10.33
C LEU A 179 -12.28 17.80 10.17
N ALA A 180 -13.51 17.30 10.23
CA ALA A 180 -13.77 15.85 10.12
C ALA A 180 -13.17 15.21 8.84
N PRO A 181 -13.25 15.82 7.64
CA PRO A 181 -12.56 15.31 6.45
C PRO A 181 -11.03 15.28 6.59
N VAL A 182 -10.44 16.27 7.27
CA VAL A 182 -9.00 16.31 7.57
C VAL A 182 -8.62 15.18 8.53
N GLU A 183 -9.43 14.94 9.56
CA GLU A 183 -9.22 13.80 10.47
C GLU A 183 -9.37 12.45 9.76
N PHE A 184 -10.33 12.31 8.83
CA PHE A 184 -10.43 11.12 8.00
C PHE A 184 -9.19 10.90 7.14
N ALA A 185 -8.64 11.96 6.53
CA ALA A 185 -7.39 11.87 5.78
C ALA A 185 -6.19 11.52 6.68
N ARG A 186 -6.13 12.06 7.92
CA ARG A 186 -5.12 11.70 8.92
C ARG A 186 -5.20 10.22 9.30
N ILE A 187 -6.40 9.70 9.56
CA ILE A 187 -6.63 8.28 9.83
C ILE A 187 -6.24 7.44 8.60
N GLY A 188 -6.67 7.83 7.39
CA GLY A 188 -6.33 7.10 6.16
C GLY A 188 -4.83 6.99 5.90
N ARG A 189 -4.05 8.02 6.27
CA ARG A 189 -2.58 7.95 6.25
C ARG A 189 -2.03 6.94 7.25
N LEU A 190 -2.56 6.91 8.48
CA LEU A 190 -2.15 5.94 9.49
C LEU A 190 -2.50 4.51 9.05
N GLU A 191 -3.67 4.31 8.45
CA GLU A 191 -4.09 3.02 7.88
C GLU A 191 -3.13 2.55 6.78
N ALA A 192 -2.75 3.44 5.86
CA ALA A 192 -1.77 3.13 4.82
C ALA A 192 -0.39 2.77 5.40
N LEU A 193 0.03 3.43 6.48
CA LEU A 193 1.27 3.12 7.18
C LEU A 193 1.23 1.73 7.84
N GLU A 194 0.13 1.38 8.51
CA GLU A 194 -0.03 0.03 9.09
C GLU A 194 -0.14 -1.04 8.00
N MET A 195 -0.81 -0.74 6.88
CA MET A 195 -0.86 -1.65 5.73
C MET A 195 0.54 -1.88 5.13
N TYR A 196 1.37 -0.83 5.02
CA TYR A 196 2.77 -0.99 4.65
C TYR A 196 3.53 -1.91 5.62
N ARG A 197 3.29 -1.79 6.95
CA ARG A 197 3.91 -2.69 7.94
C ARG A 197 3.43 -4.14 7.82
N ILE A 198 2.17 -4.37 7.49
CA ILE A 198 1.63 -5.71 7.20
C ILE A 198 2.35 -6.29 5.98
N THR A 199 2.35 -5.57 4.86
CA THR A 199 3.01 -5.99 3.62
C THR A 199 4.50 -6.23 3.83
N ARG A 200 5.18 -5.36 4.60
CA ARG A 200 6.59 -5.53 4.97
C ARG A 200 6.83 -6.81 5.74
N ARG A 201 6.05 -7.09 6.78
CA ARG A 201 6.18 -8.34 7.56
C ARG A 201 5.92 -9.56 6.69
N GLN A 202 4.90 -9.52 5.82
CA GLN A 202 4.60 -10.63 4.92
C GLN A 202 5.76 -10.88 3.93
N LYS A 203 6.30 -9.84 3.30
CA LYS A 203 7.41 -9.97 2.36
C LYS A 203 8.70 -10.40 3.02
N LEU A 204 9.00 -9.91 4.23
CA LEU A 204 10.13 -10.38 5.00
C LEU A 204 10.00 -11.86 5.39
N ALA A 205 8.79 -12.32 5.73
CA ALA A 205 8.54 -13.74 6.00
C ALA A 205 8.69 -14.61 4.73
N GLU A 206 8.22 -14.12 3.57
CA GLU A 206 8.47 -14.78 2.28
C GLU A 206 9.98 -14.89 1.98
N VAL A 207 10.77 -13.87 2.30
CA VAL A 207 12.24 -13.88 2.15
C VAL A 207 12.88 -14.88 3.09
N GLN A 208 12.45 -14.90 4.35
CA GLN A 208 12.92 -15.86 5.35
C GLN A 208 12.64 -17.31 4.90
N GLN A 209 11.43 -17.59 4.42
CA GLN A 209 11.07 -18.89 3.86
C GLN A 209 11.98 -19.24 2.68
N ALA A 210 12.09 -18.37 1.68
CA ALA A 210 12.90 -18.62 0.50
C ALA A 210 14.39 -18.79 0.82
N TYR A 211 14.90 -18.08 1.84
CA TYR A 211 16.27 -18.23 2.32
C TYR A 211 16.48 -19.62 2.92
N TYR A 212 15.61 -20.06 3.84
CA TYR A 212 15.73 -21.38 4.45
C TYR A 212 15.43 -22.52 3.49
N ASP A 213 14.58 -22.33 2.48
CA ASP A 213 14.39 -23.28 1.39
C ASP A 213 15.70 -23.47 0.59
N LEU A 214 16.48 -22.39 0.39
CA LEU A 214 17.78 -22.47 -0.27
C LEU A 214 18.84 -23.11 0.63
N VAL A 215 18.85 -22.79 1.93
CA VAL A 215 19.71 -23.47 2.92
C VAL A 215 19.41 -24.97 2.93
N PHE A 216 18.13 -25.36 2.96
CA PHE A 216 17.68 -26.74 2.85
C PHE A 216 18.19 -27.41 1.58
N ALA A 217 17.95 -26.81 0.42
CA ALA A 217 18.31 -27.41 -0.86
C ALA A 217 19.83 -27.56 -1.02
N ASN A 218 20.63 -26.69 -0.41
CA ASN A 218 22.08 -26.87 -0.34
C ASN A 218 22.48 -28.07 0.51
N ALA A 219 21.91 -28.20 1.71
CA ALA A 219 22.21 -29.32 2.61
C ALA A 219 21.70 -30.67 2.07
N ASP A 220 20.53 -30.69 1.42
CA ASP A 220 19.97 -31.92 0.84
C ASP A 220 20.78 -32.39 -0.37
N ILE A 221 21.25 -31.47 -1.24
CA ILE A 221 22.18 -31.83 -2.32
C ILE A 221 23.44 -32.48 -1.77
N GLU A 222 23.98 -31.96 -0.66
CA GLU A 222 25.18 -32.55 -0.05
C GLU A 222 24.90 -33.98 0.45
N ASN A 223 23.77 -34.20 1.13
CA ASN A 223 23.32 -35.53 1.53
C ASN A 223 23.17 -36.47 0.31
N LYS A 224 22.61 -35.99 -0.82
CA LYS A 224 22.49 -36.78 -2.06
C LYS A 224 23.84 -37.02 -2.73
N ASN A 225 24.79 -36.09 -2.66
CA ASN A 225 26.15 -36.28 -3.17
C ASN A 225 26.86 -37.41 -2.40
N THR A 226 26.86 -37.35 -1.06
CA THR A 226 27.42 -38.40 -0.21
C THR A 226 26.76 -39.76 -0.49
N SER A 227 25.44 -39.79 -0.70
CA SER A 227 24.72 -41.02 -1.06
C SER A 227 25.17 -41.62 -2.40
N VAL A 228 25.44 -40.79 -3.41
CA VAL A 228 25.98 -41.25 -4.70
C VAL A 228 27.43 -41.76 -4.54
N GLU A 229 28.27 -41.05 -3.79
CA GLU A 229 29.66 -41.45 -3.53
C GLU A 229 29.73 -42.82 -2.81
N LEU A 230 28.91 -43.02 -1.78
CA LEU A 230 28.80 -44.29 -1.08
C LEU A 230 28.33 -45.42 -2.02
N ALA A 231 27.36 -45.16 -2.90
CA ALA A 231 26.91 -46.14 -3.89
C ALA A 231 28.02 -46.50 -4.90
N GLU A 232 28.86 -45.54 -5.28
CA GLU A 232 30.02 -45.78 -6.15
C GLU A 232 31.08 -46.65 -5.47
N GLU A 233 31.38 -46.36 -4.20
CA GLU A 233 32.29 -47.16 -3.39
C GLU A 233 31.76 -48.60 -3.20
N GLN A 234 30.47 -48.75 -2.92
CA GLN A 234 29.84 -50.06 -2.76
C GLN A 234 29.88 -50.88 -4.08
N ILE A 235 29.71 -50.25 -5.24
CA ILE A 235 29.88 -50.93 -6.54
C ILE A 235 31.33 -51.44 -6.70
N LYS A 236 32.32 -50.63 -6.30
CA LYS A 236 33.74 -51.02 -6.38
C LYS A 236 34.03 -52.24 -5.49
N ILE A 237 33.54 -52.23 -4.25
CA ILE A 237 33.66 -53.35 -3.31
C ILE A 237 32.94 -54.59 -3.84
N THR A 238 31.73 -54.42 -4.38
CA THR A 238 30.91 -55.53 -4.92
C THR A 238 31.59 -56.19 -6.11
N LYS A 239 32.17 -55.42 -7.05
CA LYS A 239 32.93 -55.97 -8.18
C LYS A 239 34.10 -56.84 -7.72
N GLN A 240 34.91 -56.34 -6.78
CA GLN A 240 36.04 -57.09 -6.23
C GLN A 240 35.60 -58.41 -5.59
N LYS A 241 34.47 -58.40 -4.84
CA LYS A 241 33.92 -59.61 -4.21
C LYS A 241 33.33 -60.60 -5.20
N VAL A 242 32.78 -60.14 -6.33
CA VAL A 242 32.32 -61.02 -7.43
C VAL A 242 33.52 -61.64 -8.15
N GLU A 243 34.56 -60.86 -8.46
CA GLU A 243 35.81 -61.35 -9.06
C GLU A 243 36.51 -62.40 -8.19
N SER A 244 36.42 -62.27 -6.86
CA SER A 244 36.93 -63.28 -5.92
C SER A 244 35.97 -64.46 -5.69
N GLY A 245 34.84 -64.54 -6.40
CA GLY A 245 33.83 -65.59 -6.27
C GLY A 245 33.02 -65.58 -4.97
N ALA A 246 33.08 -64.49 -4.19
CA ALA A 246 32.42 -64.36 -2.89
C ALA A 246 30.97 -63.83 -2.98
N LEU A 247 30.58 -63.24 -4.13
CA LEU A 247 29.23 -62.74 -4.42
C LEU A 247 28.80 -63.16 -5.84
N ALA A 248 27.48 -63.19 -6.09
CA ALA A 248 26.91 -63.48 -7.40
C ALA A 248 26.91 -62.23 -8.31
N GLU A 249 27.02 -62.42 -9.62
CA GLU A 249 27.09 -61.31 -10.60
C GLU A 249 25.85 -60.41 -10.60
N ILE A 250 24.68 -60.95 -10.25
CA ILE A 250 23.43 -60.19 -10.08
C ILE A 250 23.55 -59.05 -9.05
N GLU A 251 24.46 -59.17 -8.08
CA GLU A 251 24.75 -58.13 -7.09
C GLU A 251 25.34 -56.86 -7.72
N ILE A 252 26.11 -56.98 -8.82
CA ILE A 252 26.63 -55.81 -9.54
C ILE A 252 25.49 -55.04 -10.19
N THR A 253 24.55 -55.75 -10.83
CA THR A 253 23.38 -55.13 -11.47
C THR A 253 22.48 -54.45 -10.43
N SER A 254 22.28 -55.07 -9.27
CA SER A 254 21.53 -54.46 -8.16
C SER A 254 22.19 -53.18 -7.64
N ALA A 255 23.52 -53.20 -7.43
CA ALA A 255 24.27 -52.03 -7.00
C ALA A 255 24.26 -50.90 -8.05
N GLN A 256 24.33 -51.23 -9.34
CA GLN A 256 24.19 -50.26 -10.44
C GLN A 256 22.79 -49.62 -10.47
N ALA A 257 21.74 -50.41 -10.26
CA ALA A 257 20.37 -49.89 -10.17
C ALA A 257 20.20 -48.93 -8.98
N ALA A 258 20.76 -49.27 -7.82
CA ALA A 258 20.76 -48.39 -6.65
C ALA A 258 21.47 -47.06 -6.94
N LYS A 259 22.68 -47.10 -7.54
CA LYS A 259 23.38 -45.88 -7.97
C LYS A 259 22.55 -45.04 -8.94
N ALA A 260 21.90 -45.67 -9.91
CA ALA A 260 21.05 -44.94 -10.87
C ALA A 260 19.90 -44.21 -10.16
N SER A 261 19.29 -44.82 -9.14
CA SER A 261 18.30 -44.16 -8.28
C SER A 261 18.89 -42.96 -7.54
N ARG A 262 20.06 -43.11 -6.91
CA ARG A 262 20.73 -41.99 -6.21
C ARG A 262 21.08 -40.83 -7.13
N VAL A 263 21.48 -41.13 -8.36
CA VAL A 263 21.74 -40.10 -9.38
C VAL A 263 20.45 -39.39 -9.76
N ALA A 264 19.32 -40.09 -9.89
CA ALA A 264 18.02 -39.48 -10.13
C ALA A 264 17.62 -38.54 -8.98
N ASP A 265 17.78 -38.98 -7.73
CA ASP A 265 17.51 -38.15 -6.54
C ASP A 265 18.42 -36.92 -6.46
N ARG A 266 19.68 -37.04 -6.87
CA ARG A 266 20.59 -35.88 -6.96
C ARG A 266 20.13 -34.88 -8.02
N VAL A 267 19.65 -35.37 -9.17
CA VAL A 267 19.15 -34.49 -10.25
C VAL A 267 17.91 -33.70 -9.80
N THR A 268 16.99 -34.34 -9.08
CA THR A 268 15.83 -33.64 -8.51
C THR A 268 16.25 -32.61 -7.46
N ALA A 269 17.19 -32.95 -6.57
CA ALA A 269 17.73 -32.00 -5.59
C ALA A 269 18.40 -30.78 -6.26
N ILE A 270 19.16 -30.98 -7.35
CA ILE A 270 19.75 -29.89 -8.15
C ILE A 270 18.67 -28.97 -8.72
N ALA A 271 17.58 -29.53 -9.25
CA ALA A 271 16.45 -28.74 -9.75
C ALA A 271 15.79 -27.92 -8.63
N SER A 272 15.56 -28.54 -7.45
CA SER A 272 15.00 -27.86 -6.28
C SER A 272 15.87 -26.71 -5.77
N LYS A 273 17.21 -26.85 -5.80
CA LYS A 273 18.13 -25.75 -5.46
C LYS A 273 18.02 -24.58 -6.44
N ARG A 274 17.93 -24.85 -7.75
CA ARG A 274 17.75 -23.80 -8.76
C ARG A 274 16.45 -23.04 -8.50
N GLU A 275 15.36 -23.77 -8.30
CA GLU A 275 14.05 -23.20 -7.99
C GLU A 275 14.04 -22.37 -6.69
N ALA A 276 14.68 -22.85 -5.62
CA ALA A 276 14.83 -22.11 -4.38
C ALA A 276 15.66 -20.83 -4.57
N GLY A 277 16.73 -20.90 -5.37
CA GLY A 277 17.53 -19.74 -5.75
C GLY A 277 16.72 -18.70 -6.53
N ASP A 278 15.92 -19.14 -7.50
CA ASP A 278 15.06 -18.28 -8.32
C ASP A 278 13.98 -17.61 -7.45
N ARG A 279 13.38 -18.35 -6.50
CA ARG A 279 12.43 -17.81 -5.51
C ARG A 279 13.05 -16.70 -4.67
N LEU A 280 14.27 -16.90 -4.16
CA LEU A 280 14.97 -15.91 -3.37
C LEU A 280 15.35 -14.68 -4.21
N ARG A 281 15.91 -14.89 -5.41
CA ARG A 281 16.24 -13.79 -6.35
C ARG A 281 15.05 -12.90 -6.61
N ARG A 282 13.87 -13.49 -6.84
CA ARG A 282 12.62 -12.77 -7.07
C ARG A 282 12.26 -11.78 -5.94
N LEU A 283 12.67 -12.08 -4.71
CA LEU A 283 12.30 -11.29 -3.53
C LEU A 283 13.32 -10.22 -3.17
N ILE A 284 14.61 -10.45 -3.46
CA ILE A 284 15.73 -9.58 -3.05
C ILE A 284 16.24 -8.64 -4.15
N PHE A 285 15.97 -8.95 -5.42
CA PHE A 285 16.38 -8.12 -6.56
C PHE A 285 15.21 -7.28 -7.09
N GLY A 286 15.56 -6.12 -7.66
CA GLY A 286 14.60 -5.23 -8.32
C GLY A 286 14.41 -5.51 -9.81
N PHE A 287 15.19 -6.44 -10.39
CA PHE A 287 15.24 -6.79 -11.81
C PHE A 287 15.40 -5.57 -12.71
N ALA A 288 16.47 -4.80 -12.47
CA ALA A 288 16.84 -3.70 -13.34
C ALA A 288 17.56 -4.20 -14.60
N SER A 289 18.14 -5.40 -14.55
CA SER A 289 18.79 -6.09 -15.66
C SER A 289 18.42 -7.57 -15.65
N ASP A 290 18.38 -8.21 -16.82
CA ASP A 290 18.11 -9.65 -16.95
C ASP A 290 19.21 -10.50 -16.30
N SER A 291 20.43 -9.97 -16.15
CA SER A 291 21.55 -10.64 -15.48
C SER A 291 21.33 -10.87 -13.98
N ASP A 292 20.36 -10.19 -13.36
CA ASP A 292 19.96 -10.42 -11.95
C ASP A 292 19.47 -11.86 -11.73
N TRP A 293 18.96 -12.53 -12.78
CA TRP A 293 18.56 -13.94 -12.71
C TRP A 293 19.75 -14.90 -12.68
N GLU A 294 20.92 -14.50 -13.15
CA GLU A 294 22.07 -15.39 -13.29
C GLU A 294 23.02 -15.32 -12.08
N VAL A 295 22.78 -14.42 -11.13
CA VAL A 295 23.62 -14.26 -9.94
C VAL A 295 23.54 -15.52 -9.05
N PRO A 296 24.65 -16.24 -8.85
CA PRO A 296 24.68 -17.41 -7.99
C PRO A 296 24.64 -16.96 -6.53
N ILE A 297 23.68 -17.46 -5.76
CA ILE A 297 23.53 -17.14 -4.33
C ILE A 297 24.05 -18.32 -3.50
N ARG A 298 24.88 -18.01 -2.51
CA ARG A 298 25.32 -18.96 -1.48
C ARG A 298 24.91 -18.43 -0.10
N PRO A 299 24.00 -19.11 0.62
CA PRO A 299 23.74 -18.79 2.02
C PRO A 299 25.04 -18.87 2.83
N SER A 300 25.28 -17.89 3.70
CA SER A 300 26.41 -17.93 4.65
C SER A 300 26.16 -18.94 5.77
N GLU A 301 24.89 -19.22 6.06
CA GLU A 301 24.49 -20.19 7.07
C GLU A 301 24.50 -21.62 6.49
N ALA A 302 25.11 -22.55 7.21
CA ALA A 302 25.12 -23.96 6.89
C ALA A 302 24.46 -24.73 8.04
N ILE A 303 23.49 -25.58 7.72
CA ILE A 303 22.97 -26.56 8.66
C ILE A 303 23.82 -27.81 8.48
N GLU A 304 24.82 -27.97 9.34
CA GLU A 304 25.56 -29.22 9.44
C GLU A 304 24.74 -30.20 10.27
N LEU A 305 24.54 -31.41 9.75
CA LEU A 305 23.91 -32.50 10.48
C LEU A 305 24.92 -33.02 11.51
N PRO A 306 24.75 -32.78 12.83
CA PRO A 306 25.73 -33.24 13.80
C PRO A 306 25.81 -34.78 13.79
N ASP A 307 27.01 -35.34 13.82
CA ASP A 307 27.22 -36.80 13.81
C ASP A 307 26.80 -37.50 15.12
N LYS A 308 26.45 -36.74 16.17
CA LYS A 308 26.03 -37.25 17.48
C LYS A 308 24.76 -36.57 17.98
N VAL A 309 23.90 -37.36 18.62
CA VAL A 309 22.53 -37.04 19.04
C VAL A 309 22.44 -36.01 20.18
N ASP A 310 23.51 -35.77 20.94
CA ASP A 310 23.33 -35.35 22.34
C ASP A 310 23.51 -33.87 22.71
N GLU A 311 24.06 -32.96 21.89
CA GLU A 311 24.61 -31.71 22.50
C GLU A 311 24.03 -30.35 22.05
N GLN A 312 23.24 -30.25 20.98
CA GLN A 312 22.84 -28.93 20.44
C GLN A 312 21.39 -28.51 20.64
N LEU A 313 20.48 -29.42 21.05
CA LEU A 313 19.10 -29.03 21.40
C LEU A 313 19.04 -28.09 22.62
N GLY A 314 20.03 -28.14 23.52
CA GLY A 314 20.08 -27.30 24.73
C GLY A 314 20.56 -25.87 24.53
N ALA A 315 21.31 -25.58 23.46
CA ALA A 315 21.90 -24.25 23.24
C ALA A 315 20.96 -23.27 22.51
N ASP A 316 20.10 -23.79 21.62
CA ASP A 316 19.18 -22.97 20.80
C ASP A 316 17.72 -23.03 21.28
N ALA A 317 17.41 -23.77 22.35
CA ALA A 317 16.05 -23.86 22.89
C ALA A 317 15.63 -22.53 23.52
N VAL A 318 14.80 -21.78 22.80
CA VAL A 318 14.24 -20.51 23.28
C VAL A 318 13.14 -20.77 24.32
N ASP A 319 13.34 -20.34 25.57
CA ASP A 319 12.28 -20.33 26.61
C ASP A 319 11.36 -19.13 26.43
N LEU A 320 10.20 -19.37 25.82
CA LEU A 320 9.20 -18.34 25.53
C LEU A 320 8.53 -17.83 26.82
N ARG A 321 8.19 -16.54 26.83
CA ARG A 321 7.35 -15.96 27.87
C ARG A 321 5.96 -16.65 27.92
N PRO A 322 5.28 -16.64 29.08
CA PRO A 322 3.91 -17.15 29.16
C PRO A 322 2.98 -16.42 28.19
N ILE A 323 2.07 -17.18 27.55
CA ILE A 323 1.11 -16.68 26.55
C ILE A 323 0.41 -15.38 26.96
N PRO A 324 -0.08 -15.19 28.21
CA PRO A 324 -0.73 -13.93 28.60
C PRO A 324 0.16 -12.70 28.49
N GLN A 325 1.48 -12.84 28.71
CA GLN A 325 2.43 -11.74 28.57
C GLN A 325 2.68 -11.43 27.10
N ILE A 326 2.81 -12.46 26.25
CA ILE A 326 2.95 -12.31 24.80
C ILE A 326 1.74 -11.58 24.22
N ILE A 327 0.52 -11.97 24.60
CA ILE A 327 -0.73 -11.31 24.17
C ILE A 327 -0.70 -9.82 24.53
N LYS A 328 -0.34 -9.47 25.76
CA LYS A 328 -0.31 -8.07 26.23
C LYS A 328 0.71 -7.22 25.46
N LEU A 329 1.85 -7.79 25.10
CA LEU A 329 2.81 -7.10 24.25
C LEU A 329 2.25 -6.94 22.83
N ALA A 330 1.65 -8.00 22.27
CA ALA A 330 1.16 -8.03 20.90
C ALA A 330 0.01 -7.04 20.66
N GLU A 331 -0.82 -6.74 21.66
CA GLU A 331 -1.89 -5.73 21.56
C GLU A 331 -1.40 -4.34 21.11
N ARG A 332 -0.11 -4.02 21.30
CA ARG A 332 0.48 -2.74 20.90
C ARG A 332 1.05 -2.73 19.48
N SER A 333 1.37 -3.91 18.95
CA SER A 333 2.12 -4.07 17.70
C SER A 333 1.34 -4.81 16.60
N TYR A 334 0.25 -5.50 16.95
CA TYR A 334 -0.55 -6.30 16.02
C TYR A 334 -1.37 -5.39 15.09
N PRO A 335 -0.99 -5.22 13.82
CA PRO A 335 -1.52 -4.13 13.01
C PRO A 335 -2.94 -4.34 12.52
N GLU A 336 -3.44 -5.58 12.40
CA GLU A 336 -4.86 -5.83 12.11
C GLU A 336 -5.76 -5.32 13.27
N LEU A 337 -5.29 -5.42 14.51
CA LEU A 337 -5.95 -4.83 15.68
C LEU A 337 -5.86 -3.30 15.65
N LEU A 338 -4.70 -2.75 15.27
CA LEU A 338 -4.52 -1.29 15.11
C LEU A 338 -5.43 -0.73 14.01
N GLN A 339 -5.59 -1.42 12.87
CA GLN A 339 -6.53 -1.05 11.82
C GLN A 339 -7.98 -1.06 12.32
N ALA A 340 -8.39 -2.09 13.07
CA ALA A 340 -9.73 -2.11 13.67
C ALA A 340 -9.94 -0.94 14.64
N HIS A 341 -8.93 -0.54 15.42
CA HIS A 341 -9.00 0.66 16.25
C HIS A 341 -9.16 1.95 15.42
N MET A 342 -8.48 2.06 14.28
CA MET A 342 -8.59 3.20 13.35
C MET A 342 -9.99 3.29 12.74
N GLN A 343 -10.60 2.17 12.35
CA GLN A 343 -11.97 2.12 11.85
C GLN A 343 -12.98 2.56 12.92
N VAL A 344 -12.83 2.09 14.16
CA VAL A 344 -13.66 2.56 15.29
C VAL A 344 -13.48 4.06 15.52
N ALA A 345 -12.26 4.60 15.42
CA ALA A 345 -12.01 6.02 15.55
C ALA A 345 -12.70 6.83 14.44
N ARG A 346 -12.61 6.36 13.19
CA ARG A 346 -13.30 6.95 12.04
C ARG A 346 -14.82 6.96 12.23
N ALA A 347 -15.41 5.86 12.69
CA ALA A 347 -16.84 5.76 12.95
C ALA A 347 -17.32 6.67 14.09
N LYS A 348 -16.49 6.91 15.11
CA LYS A 348 -16.79 7.89 16.19
C LYS A 348 -16.84 9.33 15.67
N ILE A 349 -15.89 9.70 14.82
CA ILE A 349 -15.87 11.03 14.18
C ILE A 349 -17.10 11.19 13.29
N GLU A 350 -17.42 10.17 12.48
CA GLU A 350 -18.60 10.19 11.63
C GLU A 350 -19.91 10.28 12.44
N LEU A 351 -20.04 9.55 13.54
CA LEU A 351 -21.19 9.67 14.45
C LEU A 351 -21.31 11.10 14.98
N SER A 352 -20.21 11.68 15.45
CA SER A 352 -20.19 13.06 15.97
C SER A 352 -20.62 14.07 14.89
N ARG A 353 -20.16 13.87 13.65
CA ARG A 353 -20.54 14.68 12.47
C ARG A 353 -22.04 14.58 12.19
N ARG A 354 -22.61 13.37 12.15
CA ARG A 354 -24.06 13.17 11.95
C ARG A 354 -24.90 13.73 13.10
N GLU A 355 -24.41 13.63 14.34
CA GLU A 355 -25.09 14.19 15.50
C GLU A 355 -25.14 15.73 15.42
N ASN A 356 -24.08 16.36 14.91
CA ASN A 356 -24.06 17.80 14.61
C ASN A 356 -25.03 18.17 13.46
N GLU A 357 -25.08 17.38 12.36
CA GLU A 357 -26.03 17.60 11.25
C GLU A 357 -27.50 17.57 11.68
N ARG A 358 -27.81 16.93 12.82
CA ARG A 358 -29.16 16.85 13.39
C ARG A 358 -29.59 18.11 14.13
N LEU A 359 -28.65 18.97 14.54
CA LEU A 359 -28.93 20.22 15.23
C LEU A 359 -29.67 21.21 14.30
N PRO A 360 -30.46 22.15 14.85
CA PRO A 360 -30.94 23.29 14.07
C PRO A 360 -29.78 24.13 13.53
N SER A 361 -29.96 24.80 12.39
CA SER A 361 -29.05 25.89 11.99
C SER A 361 -29.39 27.15 12.78
N LEU A 362 -28.33 27.77 13.28
CA LEU A 362 -28.36 29.09 13.89
C LEU A 362 -27.13 29.81 13.38
N ASP A 363 -27.33 30.77 12.49
CA ASP A 363 -26.26 31.43 11.76
C ASP A 363 -26.24 32.92 12.12
N LEU A 364 -25.08 33.41 12.55
CA LEU A 364 -24.81 34.83 12.72
C LEU A 364 -24.26 35.38 11.41
N THR A 365 -24.98 36.34 10.83
CA THR A 365 -24.62 37.00 9.57
C THR A 365 -24.30 38.46 9.84
N ALA A 366 -23.15 38.91 9.36
CA ALA A 366 -22.74 40.30 9.39
C ALA A 366 -22.28 40.69 7.98
N ALA A 367 -22.85 41.75 7.42
CA ALA A 367 -22.47 42.25 6.12
C ALA A 367 -22.34 43.77 6.14
N ALA A 368 -21.34 44.30 5.45
CA ALA A 368 -21.15 45.72 5.23
C ALA A 368 -20.83 45.96 3.75
N THR A 369 -21.55 46.89 3.13
CA THR A 369 -21.37 47.30 1.74
C THR A 369 -21.19 48.81 1.67
N PHE A 370 -20.05 49.22 1.14
CA PHE A 370 -19.73 50.59 0.77
C PHE A 370 -20.03 50.75 -0.70
N ARG A 371 -20.79 51.76 -1.11
CA ARG A 371 -21.16 52.02 -2.50
C ARG A 371 -20.88 53.46 -2.87
N GLY A 372 -20.22 53.65 -4.01
CA GLY A 372 -20.04 54.95 -4.67
C GLY A 372 -20.83 54.99 -5.98
N LEU A 373 -21.33 56.17 -6.33
CA LEU A 373 -22.07 56.40 -7.58
C LEU A 373 -21.66 57.75 -8.15
N SER A 374 -21.22 57.78 -9.40
CA SER A 374 -20.85 59.02 -10.08
C SER A 374 -21.03 58.92 -11.60
N ASP A 375 -21.06 60.07 -12.23
CA ASP A 375 -21.28 60.28 -13.66
C ASP A 375 -19.97 60.62 -14.42
N GLN A 376 -18.83 60.71 -13.71
CA GLN A 376 -17.57 61.16 -14.30
C GLN A 376 -16.67 60.00 -14.75
N ASN A 377 -16.24 59.14 -13.81
CA ASN A 377 -15.35 58.01 -14.10
C ASN A 377 -15.33 56.96 -12.97
N ILE A 378 -14.76 55.78 -13.26
CA ILE A 378 -14.63 54.66 -12.30
C ILE A 378 -13.65 54.98 -11.16
N ILE A 379 -12.66 55.84 -11.40
CA ILE A 379 -11.61 56.14 -10.41
C ILE A 379 -12.21 57.01 -9.29
N ASN A 380 -12.94 58.07 -9.63
CA ASN A 380 -13.59 58.97 -8.67
C ASN A 380 -14.68 58.23 -7.89
N THR A 381 -15.47 57.37 -8.54
CA THR A 381 -16.47 56.53 -7.84
C THR A 381 -15.87 55.62 -6.78
N HIS A 382 -14.67 55.07 -6.97
CA HIS A 382 -14.00 54.28 -5.93
C HIS A 382 -13.57 55.14 -4.72
N PHE A 383 -13.12 56.37 -4.94
CA PHE A 383 -12.79 57.29 -3.85
C PHE A 383 -14.04 57.78 -3.12
N GLU A 384 -15.09 58.13 -3.86
CA GLU A 384 -16.39 58.58 -3.34
C GLU A 384 -17.09 57.49 -2.52
N ALA A 385 -16.91 56.20 -2.86
CA ALA A 385 -17.48 55.07 -2.12
C ALA A 385 -17.04 55.00 -0.63
N PHE A 386 -15.88 55.55 -0.29
CA PHE A 386 -15.32 55.57 1.07
C PHE A 386 -15.42 56.94 1.76
N THR A 387 -15.88 57.98 1.07
CA THR A 387 -16.11 59.30 1.66
C THR A 387 -17.51 59.36 2.31
N PRO A 388 -17.63 59.79 3.58
CA PRO A 388 -18.92 59.83 4.28
C PRO A 388 -19.99 60.74 3.67
N GLU A 389 -19.58 61.77 2.92
CA GLU A 389 -20.48 62.79 2.34
C GLU A 389 -21.04 62.36 0.97
N ASP A 390 -20.26 61.64 0.16
CA ASP A 390 -20.61 61.26 -1.22
C ASP A 390 -20.88 59.74 -1.39
N GLY A 391 -20.54 58.91 -0.39
CA GLY A 391 -20.70 57.46 -0.41
C GLY A 391 -21.85 56.94 0.45
N SER A 392 -22.40 55.78 0.11
CA SER A 392 -23.41 55.09 0.90
C SER A 392 -22.80 53.90 1.65
N THR A 393 -22.95 53.89 2.97
CA THR A 393 -22.58 52.73 3.81
C THR A 393 -23.84 52.01 4.26
N ASN A 394 -23.99 50.75 3.85
CA ASN A 394 -25.07 49.87 4.29
C ASN A 394 -24.46 48.74 5.11
N TRP A 395 -25.01 48.48 6.30
CA TRP A 395 -24.60 47.34 7.11
C TRP A 395 -25.83 46.56 7.58
N ARG A 396 -25.65 45.26 7.78
CA ARG A 396 -26.68 44.35 8.27
C ARG A 396 -26.06 43.38 9.26
N LEU A 397 -26.74 43.21 10.39
CA LEU A 397 -26.49 42.15 11.35
C LEU A 397 -27.77 41.32 11.45
N GLY A 398 -27.66 40.01 11.31
CA GLY A 398 -28.82 39.11 11.30
C GLY A 398 -28.51 37.79 11.99
N LEU A 399 -29.51 37.28 12.72
CA LEU A 399 -29.52 35.92 13.23
C LEU A 399 -30.58 35.12 12.46
N GLY A 400 -30.14 34.05 11.78
CA GLY A 400 -31.01 33.12 11.07
C GLY A 400 -31.17 31.84 11.87
N PHE A 401 -32.40 31.43 12.16
CA PHE A 401 -32.70 30.15 12.80
C PHE A 401 -33.58 29.30 11.89
N GLU A 402 -33.15 28.06 11.63
CA GLU A 402 -33.93 27.10 10.85
C GLU A 402 -33.92 25.74 11.54
N TYR A 403 -35.12 25.19 11.72
CA TYR A 403 -35.32 23.86 12.28
C TYR A 403 -36.28 23.04 11.40
N PRO A 404 -35.80 22.00 10.71
CA PRO A 404 -36.66 21.16 9.88
C PRO A 404 -37.57 20.31 10.76
N ILE A 405 -38.89 20.57 10.71
CA ILE A 405 -39.87 19.82 11.51
C ILE A 405 -39.86 18.34 11.08
N GLY A 406 -39.75 17.45 12.06
CA GLY A 406 -39.68 16.00 11.86
C GLY A 406 -38.28 15.44 11.64
N ASN A 407 -37.35 16.20 11.01
CA ASN A 407 -35.93 15.90 10.76
C ASN A 407 -35.55 14.40 10.60
N ARG A 408 -36.40 13.61 9.92
CA ARG A 408 -36.30 12.14 9.91
C ARG A 408 -35.04 11.65 9.20
N ALA A 409 -34.61 12.36 8.16
CA ALA A 409 -33.41 12.03 7.40
C ALA A 409 -32.13 12.15 8.26
N ALA A 410 -31.96 13.24 9.01
CA ALA A 410 -30.80 13.39 9.88
C ALA A 410 -30.84 12.40 11.06
N ALA A 411 -32.03 12.17 11.64
CA ALA A 411 -32.21 11.16 12.68
C ALA A 411 -31.85 9.74 12.18
N ALA A 412 -32.27 9.37 10.97
CA ALA A 412 -31.92 8.10 10.36
C ALA A 412 -30.41 7.97 10.10
N ARG A 413 -29.73 9.03 9.62
CA ARG A 413 -28.27 9.04 9.43
C ARG A 413 -27.50 8.86 10.74
N VAL A 414 -27.96 9.49 11.83
CA VAL A 414 -27.39 9.27 13.18
C VAL A 414 -27.59 7.82 13.63
N ALA A 415 -28.79 7.27 13.43
CA ALA A 415 -29.06 5.87 13.76
C ALA A 415 -28.16 4.92 12.95
N GLN A 416 -27.98 5.16 11.65
CA GLN A 416 -27.05 4.41 10.80
C GLN A 416 -25.60 4.51 11.30
N ALA A 417 -25.10 5.72 11.56
CA ALA A 417 -23.73 5.92 12.07
C ALA A 417 -23.52 5.25 13.44
N ARG A 418 -24.54 5.25 14.30
CA ARG A 418 -24.49 4.57 15.60
C ARG A 418 -24.45 3.05 15.45
N VAL A 419 -25.20 2.49 14.50
CA VAL A 419 -25.14 1.05 14.19
C VAL A 419 -23.79 0.69 13.56
N ALA A 420 -23.28 1.51 12.64
CA ALA A 420 -21.95 1.32 12.05
C ALA A 420 -20.85 1.32 13.12
N LEU A 421 -20.86 2.27 14.06
CA LEU A 421 -19.92 2.27 15.18
C LEU A 421 -20.04 0.98 16.04
N LYS A 422 -21.24 0.46 16.27
CA LYS A 422 -21.41 -0.81 16.97
C LYS A 422 -20.82 -1.98 16.18
N GLN A 423 -21.03 -2.01 14.86
CA GLN A 423 -20.45 -3.00 13.96
C GLN A 423 -18.92 -2.97 14.02
N ASP A 424 -18.30 -1.79 13.96
CA ASP A 424 -16.84 -1.65 14.02
C ASP A 424 -16.27 -2.06 15.39
N ASN A 425 -17.01 -1.83 16.49
CA ASN A 425 -16.60 -2.33 17.81
C ASN A 425 -16.68 -3.87 17.90
N ILE A 426 -17.64 -4.50 17.22
CA ILE A 426 -17.71 -5.96 17.13
C ILE A 426 -16.52 -6.49 16.32
N ALA A 427 -16.22 -5.88 15.17
CA ALA A 427 -15.06 -6.22 14.35
C ALA A 427 -13.73 -6.04 15.11
N LEU A 428 -13.61 -5.02 15.96
CA LEU A 428 -12.47 -4.85 16.86
C LEU A 428 -12.34 -6.01 17.87
N HIS A 429 -13.46 -6.47 18.43
CA HIS A 429 -13.46 -7.60 19.35
C HIS A 429 -13.09 -8.92 18.65
N GLU A 430 -13.58 -9.11 17.42
CA GLU A 430 -13.22 -10.23 16.56
C GLU A 430 -11.72 -10.22 16.22
N ALA A 431 -11.18 -9.07 15.79
CA ALA A 431 -9.75 -8.91 15.49
C ALA A 431 -8.86 -9.25 16.71
N ARG A 432 -9.26 -8.85 17.92
CA ARG A 432 -8.56 -9.22 19.16
C ARG A 432 -8.63 -10.73 19.42
N THR A 433 -9.78 -11.34 19.19
CA THR A 433 -9.97 -12.78 19.39
C THR A 433 -9.13 -13.59 18.41
N GLU A 434 -9.10 -13.17 17.14
CA GLU A 434 -8.28 -13.77 16.10
C GLU A 434 -6.78 -13.64 16.41
N MET A 435 -6.33 -12.46 16.86
CA MET A 435 -4.96 -12.27 17.34
C MET A 435 -4.60 -13.28 18.44
N ILE A 436 -5.46 -13.45 19.45
CA ILE A 436 -5.22 -14.40 20.55
C ILE A 436 -5.14 -15.84 20.01
N PHE A 437 -6.02 -16.21 19.07
CA PHE A 437 -6.01 -17.53 18.44
C PHE A 437 -4.72 -17.78 17.66
N GLN A 438 -4.31 -16.85 16.80
CA GLN A 438 -3.08 -16.94 16.01
C GLN A 438 -1.83 -17.04 16.89
N ILE A 439 -1.73 -16.23 17.95
CA ILE A 439 -0.60 -16.29 18.89
C ILE A 439 -0.54 -17.67 19.58
N ARG A 440 -1.68 -18.20 20.03
CA ARG A 440 -1.73 -19.53 20.66
C ARG A 440 -1.28 -20.63 19.72
N ASN A 441 -1.70 -20.56 18.45
CA ASN A 441 -1.28 -21.53 17.43
C ASN A 441 0.21 -21.38 17.10
N ALA A 442 0.72 -20.16 16.97
CA ALA A 442 2.13 -19.91 16.69
C ALA A 442 3.04 -20.45 17.81
N VAL A 443 2.71 -20.19 19.09
CA VAL A 443 3.45 -20.74 20.23
C VAL A 443 3.42 -22.28 20.22
N ARG A 444 2.25 -22.88 20.01
CA ARG A 444 2.12 -24.35 19.91
C ARG A 444 2.95 -24.92 18.74
N ASN A 445 2.98 -24.24 17.60
CA ASN A 445 3.75 -24.68 16.44
C ASN A 445 5.25 -24.66 16.73
N VAL A 446 5.76 -23.68 17.49
CA VAL A 446 7.15 -23.65 17.95
C VAL A 446 7.45 -24.84 18.86
N GLU A 447 6.56 -25.14 19.81
CA GLU A 447 6.71 -26.30 20.71
C GLU A 447 6.73 -27.62 19.92
N VAL A 448 5.78 -27.81 19.01
CA VAL A 448 5.70 -29.01 18.15
C VAL A 448 6.93 -29.13 17.25
N ALA A 449 7.40 -28.03 16.65
CA ALA A 449 8.58 -28.07 15.79
C ALA A 449 9.86 -28.41 16.58
N ARG A 450 9.97 -27.92 17.83
CA ARG A 450 11.07 -28.28 18.73
C ARG A 450 11.05 -29.77 19.07
N ASP A 451 9.89 -30.29 19.46
CA ASP A 451 9.74 -31.70 19.84
C ASP A 451 9.95 -32.63 18.61
N SER A 452 9.59 -32.16 17.41
CA SER A 452 9.89 -32.86 16.14
C SER A 452 11.39 -32.97 15.87
N ILE A 453 12.21 -31.96 16.21
CA ILE A 453 13.67 -32.07 16.07
C ILE A 453 14.20 -33.18 16.96
N ALA A 454 13.75 -33.25 18.22
CA ALA A 454 14.18 -34.30 19.15
C ALA A 454 13.84 -35.70 18.61
N ALA A 455 12.59 -35.90 18.16
CA ALA A 455 12.16 -37.17 17.59
C ALA A 455 12.89 -37.55 16.29
N SER A 456 13.11 -36.59 15.38
CA SER A 456 13.84 -36.82 14.13
C SER A 456 15.33 -37.08 14.37
N SER A 457 15.93 -36.46 15.40
CA SER A 457 17.31 -36.68 15.81
C SER A 457 17.52 -38.10 16.31
N GLU A 458 16.66 -38.57 17.22
CA GLU A 458 16.67 -39.94 17.73
C GLU A 458 16.46 -40.96 16.59
N ALA A 459 15.48 -40.71 15.70
CA ALA A 459 15.22 -41.58 14.55
C ALA A 459 16.41 -41.69 13.60
N ARG A 460 17.13 -40.59 13.34
CA ARG A 460 18.36 -40.60 12.53
C ARG A 460 19.47 -41.37 13.24
N GLY A 461 19.65 -41.15 14.55
CA GLY A 461 20.65 -41.87 15.36
C GLY A 461 20.46 -43.39 15.31
N LEU A 462 19.21 -43.85 15.53
CA LEU A 462 18.87 -45.28 15.43
C LEU A 462 19.05 -45.85 14.02
N ALA A 463 18.70 -45.09 12.97
CA ALA A 463 18.93 -45.51 11.59
C ALA A 463 20.43 -45.63 11.25
N GLN A 464 21.26 -44.76 11.84
CA GLN A 464 22.71 -44.82 11.67
C GLN A 464 23.32 -46.05 12.36
N GLU A 465 22.86 -46.37 13.58
CA GLU A 465 23.25 -47.62 14.26
C GLU A 465 22.79 -48.86 13.49
N GLN A 466 21.59 -48.83 12.94
CA GLN A 466 21.06 -49.92 12.10
C GLN A 466 21.92 -50.12 10.86
N LEU A 467 22.37 -49.04 10.21
CA LEU A 467 23.28 -49.13 9.06
C LEU A 467 24.61 -49.77 9.46
N ALA A 468 25.20 -49.36 10.59
CA ALA A 468 26.44 -49.94 11.08
C ALA A 468 26.29 -51.45 11.35
N ASN A 469 25.19 -51.85 12.00
CA ASN A 469 24.89 -53.26 12.27
C ASN A 469 24.66 -54.08 10.99
N GLU A 470 23.96 -53.52 10.01
CA GLU A 470 23.66 -54.23 8.76
C GLU A 470 24.92 -54.40 7.89
N ARG A 471 25.81 -53.40 7.87
CA ARG A 471 27.15 -53.51 7.25
C ARG A 471 27.98 -54.62 7.89
N LEU A 472 28.01 -54.70 9.23
CA LEU A 472 28.69 -55.81 9.94
C LEU A 472 28.07 -57.17 9.60
N ARG A 473 26.74 -57.27 9.52
CA ARG A 473 26.08 -58.53 9.11
C ARG A 473 26.42 -58.93 7.68
N LEU A 474 26.58 -57.97 6.77
CA LEU A 474 27.02 -58.22 5.39
C LEU A 474 28.45 -58.78 5.36
N GLU A 475 29.37 -58.21 6.16
CA GLU A 475 30.73 -58.72 6.29
C GLU A 475 30.76 -60.17 6.81
N LEU A 476 29.87 -60.48 7.76
CA LEU A 476 29.67 -61.83 8.29
C LEU A 476 28.83 -62.74 7.37
N ARG A 477 28.48 -62.29 6.16
CA ARG A 477 27.64 -63.02 5.16
C ARG A 477 26.26 -63.43 5.70
N ARG A 478 25.70 -62.66 6.63
CA ARG A 478 24.38 -62.84 7.25
C ARG A 478 23.35 -61.79 6.77
N SER A 479 23.71 -61.01 5.76
CA SER A 479 22.90 -59.99 5.11
C SER A 479 23.19 -59.98 3.61
N THR A 480 22.38 -59.24 2.84
CA THR A 480 22.51 -59.03 1.40
C THR A 480 22.81 -57.56 1.10
N ASN A 481 23.42 -57.25 -0.05
CA ASN A 481 23.64 -55.84 -0.41
C ASN A 481 22.32 -55.08 -0.55
N PHE A 482 21.26 -55.76 -1.02
CA PHE A 482 19.92 -55.19 -1.08
C PHE A 482 19.45 -54.67 0.29
N GLN A 483 19.68 -55.44 1.36
CA GLN A 483 19.29 -55.03 2.71
C GLN A 483 20.11 -53.84 3.21
N VAL A 484 21.41 -53.79 2.92
CA VAL A 484 22.26 -52.63 3.25
C VAL A 484 21.79 -51.39 2.49
N PHE A 485 21.51 -51.49 1.19
CA PHE A 485 20.98 -50.37 0.40
C PHE A 485 19.64 -49.86 0.92
N GLN A 486 18.76 -50.75 1.36
CA GLN A 486 17.48 -50.37 1.95
C GLN A 486 17.67 -49.58 3.25
N VAL A 487 18.63 -49.96 4.09
CA VAL A 487 18.94 -49.24 5.34
C VAL A 487 19.66 -47.91 5.06
N GLU A 488 20.53 -47.85 4.04
CA GLU A 488 21.14 -46.59 3.59
C GLU A 488 20.10 -45.60 3.03
N GLU A 489 19.10 -46.09 2.31
CA GLU A 489 17.93 -45.29 1.90
C GLU A 489 17.20 -44.71 3.11
N ASP A 490 16.85 -45.55 4.09
CA ASP A 490 16.14 -45.08 5.28
C ASP A 490 16.96 -44.02 6.02
N LEU A 491 18.27 -44.22 6.20
CA LEU A 491 19.15 -43.19 6.79
C LEU A 491 19.16 -41.88 6.00
N SER A 492 19.21 -41.93 4.67
CA SER A 492 19.15 -40.73 3.82
C SER A 492 17.82 -40.00 4.02
N VAL A 493 16.70 -40.72 4.06
CA VAL A 493 15.35 -40.19 4.32
C VAL A 493 15.25 -39.57 5.72
N ARG A 494 15.75 -40.25 6.77
CA ARG A 494 15.78 -39.70 8.14
C ARG A 494 16.65 -38.45 8.25
N SER A 495 17.77 -38.41 7.53
CA SER A 495 18.65 -37.24 7.49
C SER A 495 17.97 -36.03 6.83
N THR A 496 17.30 -36.23 5.69
CA THR A 496 16.48 -35.18 5.07
C THR A 496 15.33 -34.73 5.99
N ALA A 497 14.68 -35.66 6.71
CA ALA A 497 13.61 -35.32 7.66
C ALA A 497 14.12 -34.48 8.85
N LEU A 498 15.32 -34.79 9.37
CA LEU A 498 15.96 -33.99 10.43
C LEU A 498 16.28 -32.57 9.94
N LEU A 499 16.83 -32.42 8.72
CA LEU A 499 17.05 -31.11 8.11
C LEU A 499 15.75 -30.30 8.04
N GLN A 500 14.65 -30.92 7.59
CA GLN A 500 13.34 -30.28 7.53
C GLN A 500 12.82 -29.87 8.91
N ALA A 501 13.03 -30.68 9.94
CA ALA A 501 12.63 -30.37 11.31
C ALA A 501 13.36 -29.11 11.84
N HIS A 502 14.67 -28.99 11.62
CA HIS A 502 15.44 -27.81 12.00
C HIS A 502 14.96 -26.53 11.31
N ILE A 503 14.71 -26.60 10.01
CA ILE A 503 14.19 -25.47 9.24
C ILE A 503 12.78 -25.10 9.70
N SER A 504 11.91 -26.09 9.93
CA SER A 504 10.55 -25.87 10.42
C SER A 504 10.52 -25.17 11.77
N TYR A 505 11.46 -25.49 12.68
CA TYR A 505 11.58 -24.79 13.96
C TYR A 505 12.00 -23.33 13.80
N ARG A 506 12.99 -23.06 12.95
CA ARG A 506 13.44 -21.69 12.65
C ARG A 506 12.31 -20.86 12.03
N LEU A 507 11.58 -21.45 11.08
CA LEU A 507 10.42 -20.82 10.45
C LEU A 507 9.28 -20.60 11.46
N ALA A 508 9.03 -21.54 12.37
CA ALA A 508 8.01 -21.38 13.42
C ALA A 508 8.34 -20.22 14.37
N LEU A 509 9.61 -20.03 14.76
CA LEU A 509 10.04 -18.88 15.57
C LEU A 509 9.84 -17.55 14.82
N LEU A 510 10.19 -17.52 13.54
CA LEU A 510 10.01 -16.34 12.71
C LEU A 510 8.53 -16.03 12.47
N GLU A 511 7.69 -17.05 12.33
CA GLU A 511 6.25 -16.92 12.22
C GLU A 511 5.61 -16.36 13.50
N LEU A 512 6.12 -16.76 14.66
CA LEU A 512 5.72 -16.19 15.96
C LEU A 512 6.08 -14.69 16.04
N VAL A 513 7.29 -14.31 15.63
CA VAL A 513 7.73 -12.91 15.53
C VAL A 513 6.87 -12.12 14.55
N ARG A 514 6.57 -12.71 13.38
CA ARG A 514 5.72 -12.10 12.34
C ARG A 514 4.30 -11.83 12.88
N THR A 515 3.70 -12.86 13.48
CA THR A 515 2.34 -12.83 14.03
C THR A 515 2.24 -11.81 15.15
N THR A 516 3.16 -11.81 16.10
CA THR A 516 3.13 -10.88 17.24
C THR A 516 3.56 -9.47 16.89
N GLY A 517 4.38 -9.29 15.84
CA GLY A 517 4.99 -8.02 15.48
C GLY A 517 6.08 -7.55 16.46
N ILE A 518 6.61 -8.47 17.27
CA ILE A 518 7.56 -8.20 18.37
C ILE A 518 8.87 -8.93 18.06
N PRO A 519 10.05 -8.30 18.26
CA PRO A 519 11.32 -8.97 18.05
C PRO A 519 11.48 -10.17 18.99
N LEU A 520 12.17 -11.22 18.50
CA LEU A 520 12.32 -12.47 19.25
C LEU A 520 12.90 -12.25 20.65
N THR A 521 13.85 -11.32 20.79
CA THR A 521 14.50 -10.94 22.06
C THR A 521 13.51 -10.57 23.17
N ASP A 522 12.39 -9.94 22.81
CA ASP A 522 11.38 -9.50 23.76
C ASP A 522 10.35 -10.60 24.07
N LEU A 523 10.30 -11.65 23.24
CA LEU A 523 9.43 -12.82 23.41
C LEU A 523 10.08 -13.90 24.28
N VAL A 524 11.41 -13.93 24.36
CA VAL A 524 12.18 -14.79 25.27
C VAL A 524 12.07 -14.27 26.70
N LYS A 525 12.07 -15.16 27.68
CA LYS A 525 12.29 -14.75 29.07
C LYS A 525 13.69 -14.12 29.17
N SER A 526 13.77 -12.92 29.74
CA SER A 526 15.07 -12.38 30.15
C SER A 526 15.64 -13.30 31.23
N LEU A 527 16.86 -13.81 31.01
CA LEU A 527 17.63 -14.54 32.02
C LEU A 527 17.83 -13.68 33.28
#